data_AF-A0A520HPN8-F1
#
_entry.id   AF-A0A520HPN8-F1
#
_cell.length_a   1.000
_cell.length_b   1.000
_cell.length_c   1.000
_cell.angle_alpha   90.00
_cell.angle_beta   90.00
_cell.angle_gamma   90.00
#
_symmetry.space_group_name_H-M   'P 1'
#
loop_
_entity.id
_entity.type
_entity.pdbx_description
1 polymer ?
#
loop_
_entity_poly.entity_id
_entity_poly.type
_entity_poly.pdbx_seq_one_letter_code
_entity_poly.pdbx_strand_id
1 'polypeptide(L)'
;MAHPDHHPVASPVPAHAPPPPPALSRTAAALIVVSVLGVSAAIGRRNAPDPSHPRTRRWYKRLDKPSYTPPDAVFGAVWPVLETGLAVGGYRLLRQPAGPRRTSAVGLWLLNTAMVGGWTEIFFRKRALRSG
;
A
#
# COMPACT_ATOMS: atom_id res chain seq x y z
N MET A 1 70.02 15.45 20.29
CA MET A 1 69.18 14.71 19.33
C MET A 1 67.78 14.67 19.93
N ALA A 2 66.94 15.65 19.61
CA ALA A 2 65.62 15.83 20.22
C ALA A 2 64.57 15.06 19.42
N HIS A 3 63.79 14.21 20.09
CA HIS A 3 62.72 13.42 19.52
C HIS A 3 61.51 14.34 19.26
N PRO A 4 60.96 14.44 18.05
CA PRO A 4 59.77 15.25 17.82
C PRO A 4 58.54 14.56 18.42
N ASP A 5 57.83 15.27 19.30
CA ASP A 5 56.55 14.84 19.87
C ASP A 5 55.47 14.85 18.78
N HIS A 6 55.00 13.67 18.39
CA HIS A 6 53.87 13.51 17.49
C HIS A 6 52.56 13.69 18.26
N HIS A 7 52.05 14.92 18.36
CA HIS A 7 50.70 15.14 18.85
C HIS A 7 49.68 14.55 17.84
N PRO A 8 48.74 13.68 18.26
CA PRO A 8 47.71 13.15 17.39
C PRO A 8 46.82 14.31 16.92
N VAL A 9 46.86 14.60 15.62
CA VAL A 9 45.96 15.55 14.97
C VAL A 9 44.54 14.99 15.11
N ALA A 10 43.74 15.58 16.00
CA ALA A 10 42.33 15.24 16.14
C ALA A 10 41.67 15.38 14.76
N SER A 11 41.14 14.28 14.22
CA SER A 11 40.42 14.32 12.95
C SER A 11 39.27 15.32 13.09
N PRO A 12 39.06 16.23 12.12
CA PRO A 12 37.97 17.19 12.19
C PRO A 12 36.65 16.42 12.33
N VAL A 13 35.95 16.62 13.45
CA VAL A 13 34.57 16.16 13.62
C VAL A 13 33.79 16.72 12.44
N PRO A 14 33.12 15.90 11.62
CA PRO A 14 32.38 16.41 10.47
C PRO A 14 31.36 17.42 10.98
N ALA A 15 31.58 18.68 10.61
CA ALA A 15 30.70 19.77 10.98
C ALA A 15 29.33 19.51 10.35
N HIS A 16 28.34 19.25 11.20
CA HIS A 16 26.90 19.30 10.91
C HIS A 16 26.46 18.48 9.69
N ALA A 17 26.08 17.21 9.92
CA ALA A 17 25.35 16.45 8.91
C ALA A 17 24.11 17.26 8.46
N PRO A 18 23.85 17.40 7.14
CA PRO A 18 22.74 18.20 6.65
C PRO A 18 21.41 17.68 7.25
N PRO A 19 20.47 18.58 7.60
CA PRO A 19 19.20 18.17 8.17
C PRO A 19 18.48 17.21 7.20
N PRO A 20 17.82 16.17 7.72
CA PRO A 20 17.13 15.22 6.86
C PRO A 20 16.07 15.95 6.03
N PRO A 21 15.86 15.55 4.77
CA PRO A 21 14.87 16.17 3.91
C PRO A 21 13.47 16.10 4.54
N PRO A 22 12.66 17.17 4.41
CA PRO A 22 11.36 17.25 5.07
C PRO A 22 10.40 16.17 4.55
N ALA A 23 9.56 15.65 5.46
CA ALA A 23 8.48 14.74 5.12
C ALA A 23 7.30 15.47 4.46
N LEU A 24 6.40 14.72 3.81
CA LEU A 24 5.17 15.27 3.26
C LEU A 24 4.31 15.95 4.35
N SER A 25 3.63 17.03 3.97
CA SER A 25 2.65 17.68 4.83
C SER A 25 1.53 16.69 5.19
N ARG A 26 0.94 16.82 6.39
CA ARG A 26 -0.12 15.92 6.86
C ARG A 26 -1.28 15.85 5.87
N THR A 27 -1.65 17.01 5.32
CA THR A 27 -2.73 17.15 4.36
C THR A 27 -2.39 16.45 3.03
N ALA A 28 -1.19 16.68 2.48
CA ALA A 28 -0.78 16.02 1.25
C ALA A 28 -0.71 14.50 1.41
N ALA A 29 -0.16 14.00 2.52
CA ALA A 29 -0.11 12.57 2.81
C ALA A 29 -1.52 11.95 2.92
N ALA A 30 -2.44 12.62 3.61
CA ALA A 30 -3.83 12.17 3.73
C ALA A 30 -4.53 12.15 2.35
N LEU A 31 -4.39 13.22 1.55
CA LEU A 31 -4.99 13.30 0.22
C LEU A 31 -4.46 12.23 -0.73
N ILE A 32 -3.15 11.94 -0.69
CA ILE A 32 -2.55 10.86 -1.50
C ILE A 32 -3.12 9.51 -1.09
N VAL A 33 -3.16 9.21 0.22
CA VAL A 33 -3.69 7.93 0.72
C VAL A 33 -5.15 7.75 0.35
N VAL A 34 -5.98 8.77 0.60
CA VAL A 34 -7.42 8.75 0.28
C VAL A 34 -7.62 8.58 -1.22
N SER A 35 -6.87 9.30 -2.05
CA SER A 35 -6.97 9.18 -3.51
C SER A 35 -6.59 7.77 -4.00
N VAL A 36 -5.44 7.24 -3.55
CA VAL A 36 -4.93 5.93 -3.97
C VAL A 36 -5.89 4.81 -3.55
N LEU A 37 -6.34 4.82 -2.30
CA LEU A 37 -7.27 3.80 -1.81
C LEU A 37 -8.68 3.98 -2.39
N GLY A 38 -9.13 5.22 -2.58
CA GLY A 38 -10.41 5.52 -3.22
C GLY A 38 -10.47 4.99 -4.65
N VAL A 39 -9.41 5.17 -5.44
CA VAL A 39 -9.29 4.60 -6.79
C VAL A 39 -9.26 3.07 -6.73
N SER A 40 -8.43 2.49 -5.86
CA SER A 40 -8.33 1.03 -5.71
C SER A 40 -9.67 0.39 -5.33
N ALA A 41 -10.36 0.96 -4.34
CA ALA A 41 -11.68 0.51 -3.89
C ALA A 41 -12.76 0.70 -4.96
N ALA A 42 -12.70 1.78 -5.76
CA ALA A 42 -13.65 2.00 -6.86
C ALA A 42 -13.47 0.96 -7.98
N ILE A 43 -12.22 0.59 -8.31
CA ILE A 43 -11.94 -0.48 -9.28
C ILE A 43 -12.41 -1.84 -8.73
N GLY A 44 -12.14 -2.14 -7.46
CA GLY A 44 -12.58 -3.38 -6.81
C GLY A 44 -14.11 -3.52 -6.74
N ARG A 45 -14.82 -2.46 -6.33
CA ARG A 45 -16.29 -2.47 -6.20
C ARG A 45 -17.03 -2.67 -7.51
N ARG A 46 -16.47 -2.29 -8.65
CA ARG A 46 -17.08 -2.54 -9.97
C ARG A 46 -17.34 -4.03 -10.24
N ASN A 47 -16.61 -4.92 -9.57
CA ASN A 47 -16.71 -6.36 -9.75
C ASN A 47 -17.34 -7.09 -8.55
N ALA A 48 -17.79 -6.37 -7.52
CA ALA A 48 -18.33 -6.97 -6.30
C ALA A 48 -19.83 -7.31 -6.41
N PRO A 49 -20.31 -8.44 -5.84
CA PRO A 49 -21.72 -8.80 -5.78
C PRO A 49 -22.47 -7.97 -4.72
N ASP A 50 -22.61 -6.67 -4.98
CA ASP A 50 -23.28 -5.67 -4.14
C ASP A 50 -24.81 -5.65 -4.36
N PRO A 51 -25.64 -5.13 -3.42
CA PRO A 51 -27.08 -4.87 -3.66
C PRO A 51 -27.40 -4.10 -4.94
N SER A 52 -26.50 -3.23 -5.39
CA SER A 52 -26.56 -2.53 -6.69
C SER A 52 -26.47 -3.46 -7.91
N HIS A 53 -26.04 -4.72 -7.73
CA HIS A 53 -25.92 -5.75 -8.76
C HIS A 53 -26.79 -6.99 -8.44
N PRO A 54 -28.12 -6.87 -8.47
CA PRO A 54 -29.04 -7.92 -8.02
C PRO A 54 -29.01 -9.20 -8.87
N ARG A 55 -28.50 -9.14 -10.11
CA ARG A 55 -28.28 -10.32 -10.96
C ARG A 55 -27.03 -11.11 -10.51
N THR A 56 -25.92 -10.42 -10.26
CA THR A 56 -24.66 -11.01 -9.77
C THR A 56 -24.86 -11.64 -8.39
N ARG A 57 -25.59 -10.97 -7.49
CA ARG A 57 -25.92 -11.51 -6.16
C ARG A 57 -26.78 -12.76 -6.21
N ARG A 58 -27.77 -12.84 -7.13
CA ARG A 58 -28.61 -14.04 -7.32
C ARG A 58 -27.84 -15.21 -7.92
N TRP A 59 -26.92 -14.94 -8.85
CA TRP A 59 -26.03 -15.97 -9.39
C TRP A 59 -25.03 -16.48 -8.34
N TYR A 60 -24.38 -15.57 -7.59
CA TYR A 60 -23.42 -15.92 -6.54
C TYR A 60 -24.04 -16.75 -5.41
N LYS A 61 -25.31 -16.52 -5.07
CA LYS A 61 -26.06 -17.32 -4.09
C LYS A 61 -26.45 -18.72 -4.58
N ARG A 62 -26.42 -18.99 -5.89
CA ARG A 62 -26.75 -20.30 -6.48
C ARG A 62 -25.53 -21.18 -6.72
N LEU A 63 -24.31 -20.68 -6.48
CA LEU A 63 -23.12 -21.52 -6.52
C LEU A 63 -23.16 -22.49 -5.33
N ASP A 64 -22.84 -23.76 -5.58
CA ASP A 64 -22.48 -24.71 -4.53
C ASP A 64 -21.18 -24.25 -3.88
N LYS A 65 -21.33 -23.52 -2.78
CA LYS A 65 -20.21 -23.03 -1.96
C LYS A 65 -19.82 -24.15 -1.00
N PRO A 66 -18.52 -24.50 -0.90
CA PRO A 66 -18.05 -25.41 0.13
C PRO A 66 -18.43 -24.91 1.53
N SER A 67 -18.64 -25.82 2.48
CA SER A 67 -19.10 -25.51 3.85
C SER A 67 -18.17 -24.59 4.64
N TYR A 68 -16.92 -24.44 4.21
CA TYR A 68 -15.93 -23.52 4.78
C TYR A 68 -15.95 -22.10 4.17
N THR A 69 -16.92 -21.76 3.33
CA THR A 69 -17.01 -20.42 2.73
C THR A 69 -17.60 -19.43 3.75
N PRO A 70 -16.87 -18.37 4.13
CA PRO A 70 -17.40 -17.36 5.04
C PRO A 70 -18.69 -16.71 4.51
N PRO A 71 -19.62 -16.29 5.40
CA PRO A 71 -20.80 -15.55 5.00
C PRO A 71 -20.44 -14.26 4.22
N ASP A 72 -21.25 -13.89 3.23
CA ASP A 72 -21.03 -12.71 2.39
C ASP A 72 -20.80 -11.41 3.22
N ALA A 73 -21.45 -11.28 4.37
CA ALA A 73 -21.28 -10.15 5.29
C ALA A 73 -19.87 -10.08 5.91
N VAL A 74 -19.26 -11.23 6.21
CA VAL A 74 -17.89 -11.32 6.75
C VAL A 74 -16.89 -10.90 5.67
N PHE A 75 -17.10 -11.33 4.43
CA PHE A 75 -16.33 -10.84 3.28
C PHE A 75 -16.51 -9.34 3.06
N GLY A 76 -17.71 -8.80 3.27
CA GLY A 76 -17.95 -7.36 3.20
C GLY A 76 -17.21 -6.56 4.28
N ALA A 77 -17.15 -7.10 5.50
CA ALA A 77 -16.56 -6.42 6.66
C ALA A 77 -15.02 -6.45 6.68
N VAL A 78 -14.38 -7.48 6.11
CA VAL A 78 -12.91 -7.58 6.12
C VAL A 78 -12.24 -6.51 5.25
N TRP A 79 -12.88 -6.11 4.15
CA TRP A 79 -12.32 -5.12 3.22
C TRP A 79 -12.10 -3.74 3.87
N PRO A 80 -13.08 -3.13 4.55
CA PRO A 80 -12.86 -1.89 5.29
C PRO A 80 -11.71 -1.97 6.30
N VAL A 81 -11.55 -3.11 6.98
CA VAL A 81 -10.46 -3.30 7.96
C VAL A 81 -9.10 -3.30 7.25
N LEU A 82 -8.99 -4.03 6.15
CA LEU A 82 -7.77 -4.08 5.33
C LEU A 82 -7.44 -2.71 4.71
N GLU A 83 -8.43 -2.04 4.13
CA GLU A 83 -8.29 -0.70 3.55
C GLU A 83 -7.87 0.33 4.60
N THR A 84 -8.42 0.25 5.81
CA THR A 84 -8.02 1.11 6.94
C THR A 84 -6.57 0.84 7.35
N GLY A 85 -6.16 -0.42 7.44
CA GLY A 85 -4.77 -0.79 7.73
C GLY A 85 -3.80 -0.25 6.68
N LEU A 86 -4.15 -0.41 5.39
CA LEU A 86 -3.43 0.17 4.25
C LEU A 86 -3.36 1.70 4.33
N ALA A 87 -4.43 2.36 4.75
CA ALA A 87 -4.49 3.81 4.88
C ALA A 87 -3.55 4.32 5.96
N VAL A 88 -3.64 3.73 7.16
CA VAL A 88 -2.78 4.07 8.29
C VAL A 88 -1.32 3.80 7.96
N GLY A 89 -1.02 2.65 7.35
CA GLY A 89 0.33 2.28 6.91
C GLY A 89 0.91 3.26 5.89
N GLY A 90 0.15 3.55 4.83
CA GLY A 90 0.54 4.51 3.79
C GLY A 90 0.74 5.91 4.35
N TYR A 91 -0.16 6.37 5.23
CA TYR A 91 -0.05 7.69 5.87
C TYR A 91 1.23 7.78 6.71
N ARG A 92 1.47 6.81 7.58
CA ARG A 92 2.68 6.77 8.44
C ARG A 92 3.95 6.74 7.60
N LEU A 93 3.93 6.04 6.47
CA LEU A 93 5.06 5.92 5.58
C LEU A 93 5.36 7.21 4.80
N LEU A 94 4.32 7.88 4.29
CA LEU A 94 4.46 9.16 3.60
C LEU A 94 4.94 10.28 4.54
N ARG A 95 4.66 10.15 5.84
CA ARG A 95 5.09 11.03 6.93
C ARG A 95 6.53 10.81 7.40
N GLN A 96 7.22 9.78 6.93
CA GLN A 96 8.65 9.59 7.19
C GLN A 96 9.50 10.52 6.31
N PRO A 97 10.69 10.94 6.77
CA PRO A 97 11.64 11.68 5.95
C PRO A 97 11.96 10.96 4.64
N ALA A 98 12.26 11.72 3.59
CA ALA A 98 12.63 11.13 2.32
C ALA A 98 13.96 10.37 2.45
N GLY A 99 14.01 9.16 1.89
CA GLY A 99 15.21 8.33 1.92
C GLY A 99 15.00 7.03 1.15
N PRO A 100 16.08 6.30 0.81
CA PRO A 100 15.99 5.11 -0.05
C PRO A 100 15.02 4.06 0.49
N ARG A 101 15.09 3.77 1.80
CA ARG A 101 14.20 2.81 2.47
C ARG A 101 12.73 3.23 2.40
N ARG A 102 12.45 4.52 2.59
CA ARG A 102 11.09 5.07 2.50
C ARG A 102 10.56 4.99 1.08
N THR A 103 11.38 5.30 0.08
CA THR A 103 11.01 5.18 -1.34
C THR A 103 10.68 3.73 -1.73
N SER A 104 11.52 2.76 -1.34
CA SER A 104 11.25 1.34 -1.61
C SER A 104 9.95 0.88 -0.93
N ALA A 105 9.74 1.25 0.33
CA ALA A 105 8.51 0.92 1.05
C ALA A 105 7.27 1.55 0.41
N VAL A 106 7.36 2.80 -0.09
CA VAL A 106 6.24 3.46 -0.79
C VAL A 106 5.94 2.72 -2.08
N GLY A 107 6.98 2.31 -2.82
CA GLY A 107 6.83 1.47 -4.02
C GLY A 107 6.11 0.16 -3.72
N LEU A 108 6.48 -0.54 -2.65
CA LEU A 108 5.81 -1.77 -2.22
C LEU A 108 4.36 -1.54 -1.79
N TRP A 109 4.09 -0.45 -1.07
CA TRP A 109 2.72 -0.10 -0.66
C TRP A 109 1.84 0.23 -1.87
N LEU A 110 2.36 0.98 -2.86
CA LEU A 110 1.66 1.26 -4.11
C LEU A 110 1.43 -0.01 -4.91
N LEU A 111 2.43 -0.87 -5.05
CA LEU A 111 2.32 -2.16 -5.75
C LEU A 111 1.25 -3.04 -5.09
N ASN A 112 1.28 -3.18 -3.76
CA ASN A 112 0.29 -3.94 -3.02
C ASN A 112 -1.12 -3.37 -3.21
N THR A 113 -1.29 -2.05 -3.11
CA THR A 113 -2.58 -1.39 -3.29
C THR A 113 -3.11 -1.51 -4.72
N ALA A 114 -2.21 -1.45 -5.71
CA ALA A 114 -2.53 -1.66 -7.12
C ALA A 114 -2.88 -3.13 -7.41
N MET A 115 -2.23 -4.10 -6.77
CA MET A 115 -2.63 -5.51 -6.87
C MET A 115 -4.01 -5.74 -6.25
N VAL A 116 -4.32 -5.11 -5.11
CA VAL A 116 -5.64 -5.22 -4.46
C VAL A 116 -6.77 -4.72 -5.36
N GLY A 117 -6.63 -3.54 -5.96
CA GLY A 117 -7.66 -2.99 -6.85
C GLY A 117 -7.61 -3.54 -8.28
N GLY A 118 -6.40 -3.82 -8.77
CA GLY A 118 -6.11 -4.23 -10.14
C GLY A 118 -6.03 -5.73 -10.35
N TRP A 119 -6.28 -6.57 -9.34
CA TRP A 119 -6.32 -8.04 -9.48
C TRP A 119 -7.19 -8.46 -10.67
N THR A 120 -8.38 -7.87 -10.80
CA THR A 120 -9.27 -8.13 -11.93
C THR A 120 -8.69 -7.67 -13.27
N GLU A 121 -7.95 -6.57 -13.31
CA GLU A 121 -7.34 -6.08 -14.54
C GLU A 121 -6.10 -6.90 -14.95
N ILE A 122 -5.27 -7.34 -13.99
CA ILE A 122 -4.09 -8.19 -14.25
C ILE A 122 -4.50 -9.59 -14.72
N PHE A 123 -5.56 -10.19 -14.15
CA PHE A 123 -6.06 -11.49 -14.59
C PHE A 123 -6.88 -11.42 -15.90
N PHE A 124 -7.62 -10.33 -16.18
CA PHE A 124 -8.50 -10.25 -17.35
C PHE A 124 -7.97 -9.45 -18.54
N ARG A 125 -7.01 -8.52 -18.38
CA ARG A 125 -6.46 -7.74 -19.51
C ARG A 125 -5.49 -8.52 -20.41
N LYS A 126 -4.95 -9.66 -19.94
CA LYS A 126 -4.02 -10.50 -20.73
C LYS A 126 -4.59 -11.80 -21.28
N ARG A 127 -5.90 -12.10 -21.17
CA ARG A 127 -6.49 -13.40 -21.59
C ARG A 127 -5.59 -14.59 -21.23
N ALA A 128 -5.06 -14.62 -20.00
CA ALA A 128 -4.20 -15.71 -19.54
C ALA A 128 -4.98 -16.79 -18.75
N LEU A 129 -6.30 -16.79 -18.84
CA LEU A 129 -7.09 -18.00 -18.59
C LEU A 129 -7.12 -18.79 -19.90
N ARG A 130 -6.08 -19.61 -20.12
CA ARG A 130 -6.19 -20.69 -21.09
C ARG A 130 -7.21 -21.67 -20.50
N SER A 131 -8.33 -21.85 -21.19
CA SER A 131 -9.20 -23.00 -20.98
C SER A 131 -8.37 -24.27 -21.18
N GLY A 132 -8.16 -25.00 -20.09
CA GLY A 132 -7.85 -26.42 -20.09
C GLY A 132 -9.08 -27.15 -19.60
#